data_AF-K1SYC6-F1
#
_entry.id   AF-K1SYC6-F1
#
_cell.length_a   1.000
_cell.length_b   1.000
_cell.length_c   1.000
_cell.angle_alpha   90.00
_cell.angle_beta   90.00
_cell.angle_gamma   90.00
#
_symmetry.space_group_name_H-M   'P 1'
#
loop_
_entity.id
_entity.type
_entity.pdbx_description
1 polymer ?
#
loop_
_entity_poly.entity_id
_entity_poly.type
_entity_poly.pdbx_seq_one_letter_code
_entity_poly.pdbx_strand_id
1 'polypeptide(L)'
;MIKGLRKKSVLVVGLGNREVTSDSLGPKMTDALFVTRHFKEEFGASFMQENGYGCVSAIAPGVMAQTGIETEEVLQGIIRKTKPDLVIVVDALASRSVQRLCTTVQITDTGIEPGAGVGNRRKELTKKTLGIPVVAIGVPRL
;
A
#
# COMPACT_ATOMS: atom_id res chain seq x y z
N MET A 1 -15.04 -13.19 -14.06
CA MET A 1 -15.07 -12.14 -13.02
C MET A 1 -15.17 -12.83 -11.66
N ILE A 2 -14.17 -12.67 -10.77
CA ILE A 2 -14.15 -13.37 -9.47
C ILE A 2 -15.25 -12.78 -8.58
N LYS A 3 -16.24 -13.60 -8.21
CA LYS A 3 -17.37 -13.19 -7.37
C LYS A 3 -16.85 -12.73 -5.99
N GLY A 4 -17.39 -11.62 -5.48
CA GLY A 4 -17.17 -11.16 -4.11
C GLY A 4 -16.01 -10.17 -3.90
N LEU A 5 -15.20 -9.84 -4.92
CA LEU A 5 -14.08 -8.88 -4.76
C LEU A 5 -14.54 -7.50 -4.29
N ARG A 6 -15.68 -7.01 -4.80
CA ARG A 6 -16.24 -5.70 -4.41
C ARG A 6 -16.73 -5.65 -2.96
N LYS A 7 -16.93 -6.80 -2.30
CA LYS A 7 -17.32 -6.86 -0.87
C LYS A 7 -16.11 -6.72 0.07
N LYS A 8 -14.89 -6.94 -0.43
CA LYS A 8 -13.69 -6.84 0.39
C LYS A 8 -13.32 -5.37 0.64
N SER A 9 -12.87 -5.13 1.85
CA SER A 9 -12.23 -3.89 2.27
C SER A 9 -10.73 -3.96 2.01
N VAL A 10 -10.19 -2.99 1.28
CA VAL A 10 -8.78 -2.95 0.87
C VAL A 10 -8.13 -1.70 1.43
N LEU A 11 -7.01 -1.88 2.13
CA LEU A 11 -6.13 -0.80 2.54
C LEU A 11 -4.94 -0.74 1.59
N VAL A 12 -4.82 0.34 0.83
CA VAL A 12 -3.66 0.60 -0.03
C VAL A 12 -2.66 1.45 0.74
N VAL A 13 -1.40 1.03 0.77
CA VAL A 13 -0.32 1.71 1.49
C VAL A 13 0.73 2.15 0.48
N GLY A 14 0.94 3.45 0.36
CA GLY A 14 2.03 4.02 -0.43
C GLY A 14 3.27 4.23 0.43
N LEU A 15 4.29 3.39 0.25
CA LEU A 15 5.58 3.56 0.92
C LEU A 15 6.46 4.58 0.22
N GLY A 16 7.32 5.20 1.01
CA GLY A 16 8.37 6.09 0.54
C GLY A 16 8.22 7.51 1.05
N ASN A 17 9.20 8.33 0.71
CA ASN A 17 9.30 9.72 1.12
C ASN A 17 8.81 10.65 0.00
N ARG A 18 7.80 11.48 0.28
CA ARG A 18 7.28 12.51 -0.64
C ARG A 18 8.37 13.46 -1.14
N GLU A 19 9.34 13.78 -0.28
CA GLU A 19 10.41 14.74 -0.56
C GLU A 19 11.54 14.17 -1.44
N VAL A 20 11.63 12.84 -1.57
CA VAL A 20 12.68 12.18 -2.35
C VAL A 20 12.10 11.74 -3.69
N THR A 21 12.58 12.36 -4.77
CA THR A 21 11.99 12.14 -6.10
C THR A 21 12.02 10.67 -6.52
N SER A 22 13.06 9.89 -6.20
CA SER A 22 13.13 8.44 -6.50
C SER A 22 12.19 7.58 -5.64
N ASP A 23 11.88 8.02 -4.42
CA ASP A 23 11.12 7.27 -3.41
C ASP A 23 9.64 7.72 -3.32
N SER A 24 9.28 8.84 -3.94
CA SER A 24 7.93 9.45 -3.88
C SER A 24 6.83 8.69 -4.63
N LEU A 25 7.09 7.49 -5.15
CA LEU A 25 6.12 6.75 -5.96
C LEU A 25 4.87 6.36 -5.15
N GLY A 26 5.06 5.73 -3.99
CA GLY A 26 3.94 5.30 -3.15
C GLY A 26 3.03 6.48 -2.76
N PRO A 27 3.57 7.59 -2.21
CA PRO A 27 2.77 8.76 -1.90
C PRO A 27 2.02 9.36 -3.10
N LYS A 28 2.68 9.51 -4.25
CA LYS A 28 2.03 10.04 -5.46
C LYS A 28 0.94 9.12 -5.99
N MET A 29 1.12 7.81 -5.87
CA MET A 29 0.10 6.84 -6.22
C MET A 29 -1.10 6.95 -5.30
N THR A 30 -0.89 7.11 -3.98
CA THR A 30 -2.01 7.30 -3.05
C THR A 30 -2.82 8.56 -3.31
N ASP A 31 -2.19 9.63 -3.77
CA ASP A 31 -2.86 10.89 -4.14
C ASP A 31 -3.75 10.72 -5.38
N ALA A 32 -3.43 9.77 -6.26
CA ALA A 32 -4.17 9.49 -7.49
C ALA A 32 -5.25 8.39 -7.33
N LEU A 33 -5.39 7.79 -6.15
CA LEU A 33 -6.36 6.71 -5.92
C LEU A 33 -7.77 7.24 -5.70
N PHE A 34 -8.74 6.60 -6.36
CA PHE A 34 -10.15 6.77 -6.03
C PHE A 34 -10.50 5.99 -4.75
N VAL A 35 -10.39 6.67 -3.61
CA VAL A 35 -10.74 6.13 -2.29
C VAL A 35 -12.24 6.20 -2.04
N THR A 36 -12.81 5.15 -1.46
CA THR A 36 -14.28 4.97 -1.38
C THR A 36 -14.77 4.50 -0.01
N ARG A 37 -13.85 4.25 0.95
CA ARG A 37 -14.21 3.86 2.32
C ARG A 37 -15.16 4.86 2.99
N HIS A 38 -14.93 6.15 2.79
CA HIS A 38 -15.76 7.21 3.38
C HIS A 38 -17.20 7.21 2.82
N PHE A 39 -17.40 6.90 1.53
CA PHE A 39 -18.75 6.74 0.98
C PHE A 39 -19.55 5.63 1.65
N LYS A 40 -18.88 4.52 2.01
CA LYS A 40 -19.53 3.44 2.76
C LYS A 40 -19.91 3.88 4.17
N GLU A 41 -19.10 4.71 4.81
CA GLU A 41 -19.36 5.23 6.16
C GLU A 41 -20.47 6.29 6.17
N GLU A 42 -20.54 7.13 5.13
CA GLU A 42 -21.51 8.23 5.02
C GLU A 42 -22.86 7.80 4.39
N PHE A 43 -22.82 7.04 3.30
CA PHE A 43 -24.01 6.68 2.49
C PHE A 43 -24.42 5.22 2.62
N GLY A 44 -23.64 4.40 3.31
CA GLY A 44 -23.96 3.00 3.58
C GLY A 44 -23.70 2.02 2.43
N ALA A 45 -24.06 0.76 2.66
CA ALA A 45 -23.73 -0.34 1.75
C ALA A 45 -24.57 -0.34 0.45
N SER A 46 -25.81 0.17 0.49
CA SER A 46 -26.70 0.23 -0.68
C SER A 46 -26.12 1.15 -1.76
N PHE A 47 -25.66 2.35 -1.37
CA PHE A 47 -25.01 3.29 -2.28
C PHE A 47 -23.79 2.69 -2.97
N MET A 48 -22.96 1.96 -2.22
CA MET A 48 -21.80 1.26 -2.76
C MET A 48 -22.20 0.19 -3.78
N GLN A 49 -23.30 -0.54 -3.54
CA GLN A 49 -23.78 -1.58 -4.44
C GLN A 49 -24.35 -1.01 -5.74
N GLU A 50 -25.16 0.05 -5.65
CA GLU A 50 -25.78 0.73 -6.80
C GLU A 50 -24.73 1.30 -7.76
N ASN A 51 -23.70 1.93 -7.21
CA ASN A 51 -22.59 2.49 -7.99
C ASN A 51 -21.53 1.43 -8.36
N GLY A 52 -21.68 0.19 -7.88
CA GLY A 52 -20.73 -0.88 -8.09
C GLY A 52 -19.35 -0.60 -7.48
N TYR A 53 -19.24 0.15 -6.38
CA TYR A 53 -17.95 0.45 -5.76
C TYR A 53 -17.46 -0.67 -4.84
N GLY A 54 -16.14 -0.85 -4.79
CA GLY A 54 -15.47 -1.60 -3.71
C GLY A 54 -15.15 -0.69 -2.53
N CYS A 55 -14.77 -1.25 -1.37
CA CYS A 55 -14.40 -0.46 -0.20
C CYS A 55 -12.88 -0.27 -0.14
N VAL A 56 -12.37 0.87 -0.63
CA VAL A 56 -10.94 1.16 -0.71
C VAL A 56 -10.58 2.33 0.21
N SER A 57 -9.57 2.14 1.04
CA SER A 57 -8.87 3.18 1.79
C SER A 57 -7.42 3.25 1.35
N ALA A 58 -6.80 4.41 1.45
CA ALA A 58 -5.39 4.59 1.14
C ALA A 58 -4.67 5.40 2.22
N ILE A 59 -3.38 5.14 2.42
CA ILE A 59 -2.51 5.96 3.26
C ILE A 59 -1.07 5.97 2.75
N ALA A 60 -0.40 7.11 2.85
CA ALA A 60 1.05 7.22 2.77
C ALA A 60 1.59 7.62 4.16
N PRO A 61 2.13 6.69 4.95
CA PRO A 61 2.49 6.94 6.34
C PRO A 61 3.75 7.80 6.51
N GLY A 62 4.46 8.09 5.41
CA GLY A 62 5.78 8.73 5.45
C GLY A 62 6.88 7.77 5.88
N VAL A 63 8.06 8.32 6.15
CA VAL A 63 9.22 7.54 6.60
C VAL A 63 9.53 7.78 8.08
N MET A 64 10.19 6.82 8.72
CA MET A 64 10.60 6.91 10.13
C MET A 64 11.36 8.21 10.44
N ALA A 65 12.20 8.70 9.52
CA ALA A 65 12.92 9.96 9.69
C ALA A 65 12.02 11.21 9.80
N GLN A 66 10.77 11.12 9.33
CA GLN A 66 9.78 12.21 9.40
C GLN A 66 8.86 12.06 10.60
N THR A 67 8.45 10.83 10.91
CA THR A 67 7.42 10.55 11.91
C THR A 67 7.96 10.13 13.27
N GLY A 68 9.20 9.63 13.32
CA GLY A 68 9.77 8.95 14.49
C GLY A 68 9.16 7.58 14.78
N ILE A 69 8.25 7.09 13.93
CA ILE A 69 7.50 5.85 14.12
C ILE A 69 7.75 4.92 12.94
N GLU A 70 7.98 3.64 13.22
CA GLU A 70 8.14 2.63 12.17
C GLU A 70 6.85 2.46 11.36
N THR A 71 7.00 2.29 10.05
CA THR A 71 5.84 2.12 9.16
C THR A 71 5.00 0.91 9.56
N GLU A 72 5.63 -0.17 10.02
CA GLU A 72 4.94 -1.35 10.56
C GLU A 72 3.97 -0.97 11.70
N GLU A 73 4.41 -0.16 12.66
CA GLU A 73 3.60 0.23 13.82
C GLU A 73 2.38 1.07 13.41
N VAL A 74 2.59 2.03 12.51
CA VAL A 74 1.50 2.83 11.93
C VAL A 74 0.47 1.93 11.26
N LEU A 75 0.93 0.98 10.45
CA LEU A 75 0.04 0.07 9.73
C LEU A 75 -0.70 -0.88 10.66
N GLN A 76 -0.04 -1.46 11.67
CA GLN A 76 -0.70 -2.30 12.66
C GLN A 76 -1.80 -1.54 13.41
N GLY A 77 -1.53 -0.28 13.79
CA GLY A 77 -2.53 0.60 14.42
C GLY A 77 -3.76 0.81 13.54
N ILE A 78 -3.55 1.11 12.26
CA ILE A 78 -4.63 1.32 11.29
C ILE A 78 -5.39 0.02 11.03
N ILE A 79 -4.69 -1.09 10.83
CA ILE A 79 -5.29 -2.40 10.57
C ILE A 79 -6.16 -2.83 11.75
N ARG A 80 -5.67 -2.66 12.98
CA ARG A 80 -6.44 -2.96 14.19
C ARG A 80 -7.74 -2.16 14.27
N LYS A 81 -7.72 -0.90 13.86
CA LYS A 81 -8.88 0.00 13.91
C LYS A 81 -9.85 -0.22 12.75
N THR A 82 -9.34 -0.37 11.53
CA THR A 82 -10.13 -0.37 10.29
C THR A 82 -10.50 -1.76 9.81
N LYS A 83 -9.77 -2.80 10.25
CA LYS A 83 -9.97 -4.22 9.94
C LYS A 83 -10.15 -4.52 8.44
N PRO A 84 -9.18 -4.13 7.57
CA PRO A 84 -9.26 -4.43 6.15
C PRO A 84 -9.06 -5.93 5.88
N ASP A 85 -9.66 -6.44 4.81
CA ASP A 85 -9.53 -7.83 4.36
C ASP A 85 -8.22 -8.11 3.61
N LEU A 86 -7.59 -7.06 3.09
CA LEU A 86 -6.38 -7.10 2.28
C LEU A 86 -5.62 -5.78 2.42
N VAL A 87 -4.29 -5.87 2.53
CA VAL A 87 -3.40 -4.73 2.36
C VAL A 87 -2.69 -4.85 1.02
N ILE A 88 -2.70 -3.76 0.24
CA ILE A 88 -1.87 -3.62 -0.94
C ILE A 88 -0.79 -2.60 -0.62
N VAL A 89 0.47 -3.03 -0.57
CA VAL A 89 1.60 -2.15 -0.32
C VAL A 89 2.26 -1.81 -1.65
N VAL A 90 2.56 -0.54 -1.88
CA VAL A 90 3.21 -0.07 -3.10
C VAL A 90 4.49 0.68 -2.75
N ASP A 91 5.60 0.30 -3.38
CA ASP A 91 6.93 0.83 -3.06
C ASP A 91 7.78 1.07 -4.33
N ALA A 92 8.71 2.00 -4.21
CA ALA A 92 9.78 2.19 -5.19
C ALA A 92 10.91 1.21 -4.89
N LEU A 93 11.24 0.34 -5.83
CA LEU A 93 12.29 -0.66 -5.67
C LEU A 93 13.61 -0.19 -6.30
N ALA A 94 14.75 -0.48 -5.68
CA ALA A 94 16.02 -0.29 -6.37
C ALA A 94 16.21 -1.36 -7.46
N SER A 95 16.71 -0.97 -8.64
CA SER A 95 17.08 -1.92 -9.70
C SER A 95 18.57 -1.91 -9.97
N ARG A 96 19.14 -3.11 -10.17
CA ARG A 96 20.51 -3.28 -10.70
C ARG A 96 20.58 -3.25 -12.22
N SER A 97 19.42 -3.31 -12.90
CA SER A 97 19.34 -3.29 -14.37
C SER A 97 18.65 -2.02 -14.81
N VAL A 98 19.37 -1.20 -15.59
CA VAL A 98 18.84 0.03 -16.19
C VAL A 98 17.63 -0.26 -17.09
N GLN A 99 17.60 -1.42 -17.75
CA GLN A 99 16.51 -1.83 -18.64
C GLN A 99 15.17 -2.01 -17.93
N ARG A 100 15.19 -2.26 -16.61
CA ARG A 100 13.99 -2.48 -15.78
C ARG A 100 13.44 -1.20 -15.14
N LEU A 101 14.19 -0.10 -15.20
CA LEU A 101 13.79 1.16 -14.60
C LEU A 101 12.53 1.69 -15.30
N CYS A 102 11.47 1.95 -14.52
CA CYS A 102 10.20 2.48 -15.00
C CYS A 102 9.46 1.64 -16.06
N THR A 103 9.96 0.46 -16.42
CA THR A 103 9.36 -0.44 -17.44
C THR A 103 8.74 -1.69 -16.84
N THR A 104 9.00 -1.97 -15.56
CA THR A 104 8.58 -3.19 -14.89
C THR A 104 7.69 -2.86 -13.69
N VAL A 105 6.65 -3.66 -13.49
CA VAL A 105 5.86 -3.67 -12.25
C VAL A 105 5.91 -5.09 -11.69
N GLN A 106 6.43 -5.23 -10.48
CA GLN A 106 6.48 -6.49 -9.74
C GLN A 106 5.26 -6.59 -8.84
N ILE A 107 4.62 -7.76 -8.80
CA ILE A 107 3.49 -8.05 -7.91
C ILE A 107 3.80 -9.36 -7.18
N THR A 108 3.66 -9.39 -5.86
CA THR A 108 3.89 -10.58 -5.03
C THR A 108 2.99 -10.59 -3.79
N ASP A 109 2.66 -11.77 -3.27
CA ASP A 109 1.95 -11.97 -2.00
C ASP A 109 2.89 -12.32 -0.83
N THR A 110 4.20 -12.41 -1.09
CA THR A 110 5.22 -12.68 -0.07
C THR A 110 5.39 -11.54 0.93
N GLY A 111 4.94 -10.33 0.57
CA GLY A 111 5.19 -9.09 1.30
C GLY A 111 6.35 -8.28 0.70
N ILE A 112 6.79 -7.25 1.43
CA ILE A 112 7.86 -6.35 1.00
C ILE A 112 8.80 -5.99 2.16
N GLU A 113 10.09 -5.84 1.86
CA GLU A 113 11.11 -5.33 2.78
C GLU A 113 11.57 -3.94 2.29
N PRO A 114 11.03 -2.85 2.87
CA PRO A 114 11.31 -1.51 2.38
C PRO A 114 12.79 -1.15 2.55
N GLY A 115 13.41 -0.60 1.51
CA GLY A 115 14.82 -0.16 1.56
C GLY A 115 15.88 -1.25 1.37
N ALA A 116 15.50 -2.52 1.22
CA ALA A 116 16.45 -3.64 1.06
C ALA A 116 17.40 -3.46 -0.13
N GLY A 117 16.94 -2.78 -1.19
CA GLY A 117 17.72 -2.52 -2.40
C GLY A 117 18.82 -1.45 -2.26
N VAL A 118 18.75 -0.60 -1.23
CA VAL A 118 19.72 0.46 -0.92
C VAL A 118 20.51 0.17 0.38
N GLY A 119 20.44 -1.07 0.88
CA GLY A 119 21.17 -1.52 2.07
C GLY A 119 20.49 -1.20 3.41
N ASN A 120 19.30 -0.60 3.39
CA ASN A 120 18.50 -0.37 4.59
C ASN A 120 17.56 -1.55 4.81
N ARG A 121 17.81 -2.38 5.82
CA ARG A 121 16.85 -3.41 6.24
C ARG A 121 15.84 -2.80 7.20
N ARG A 122 14.72 -2.33 6.67
CA ARG A 122 13.55 -2.03 7.51
C ARG A 122 12.76 -3.30 7.76
N LYS A 123 11.88 -3.27 8.76
CA LYS A 123 11.04 -4.42 9.08
C LYS A 123 10.15 -4.80 7.89
N GLU A 124 10.03 -6.10 7.68
CA GLU A 124 9.23 -6.67 6.60
C GLU A 124 7.73 -6.43 6.81
N LEU A 125 7.02 -6.11 5.73
CA LEU A 125 5.56 -6.00 5.69
C LEU A 125 5.01 -7.23 5.01
N THR A 126 4.64 -8.23 5.81
CA THR A 126 4.19 -9.54 5.35
C THR A 126 2.89 -9.91 6.04
N LYS A 127 2.24 -10.98 5.56
CA LYS A 127 1.10 -11.56 6.27
C LYS A 127 1.44 -11.97 7.71
N LYS A 128 2.70 -12.33 7.98
CA LYS A 128 3.14 -12.71 9.33
C LYS A 128 3.24 -11.49 10.26
N THR A 129 3.76 -10.37 9.77
CA THR A 129 3.95 -9.15 10.59
C THR A 129 2.66 -8.34 10.75
N LEU A 130 1.82 -8.27 9.72
CA LEU A 130 0.57 -7.49 9.74
C LEU A 130 -0.67 -8.31 10.13
N GLY A 131 -0.57 -9.63 10.17
CA GLY A 131 -1.67 -10.54 10.56
C GLY A 131 -2.80 -10.69 9.54
N ILE A 132 -2.73 -10.01 8.40
CA ILE A 132 -3.72 -10.05 7.31
C ILE A 132 -3.04 -10.24 5.95
N PRO A 133 -3.75 -10.69 4.91
CA PRO A 133 -3.17 -10.86 3.58
C PRO A 133 -2.53 -9.57 3.08
N VAL A 134 -1.32 -9.69 2.51
CA VAL A 134 -0.55 -8.58 1.95
C VAL A 134 -0.23 -8.89 0.48
N VAL A 135 -0.49 -7.94 -0.40
CA VAL A 135 0.02 -7.94 -1.77
C VAL A 135 0.97 -6.75 -1.89
N ALA A 136 2.21 -7.00 -2.27
CA ALA A 136 3.20 -5.99 -2.53
C ALA A 136 3.32 -5.72 -4.04
N ILE A 137 3.35 -4.45 -4.40
CA ILE A 137 3.60 -3.94 -5.73
C ILE A 137 4.88 -3.11 -5.68
N GLY A 138 5.85 -3.50 -6.50
CA GLY A 138 7.14 -2.83 -6.56
C GLY A 138 7.43 -2.32 -7.96
N VAL A 139 7.82 -1.06 -8.09
CA VAL A 139 8.22 -0.49 -9.38
C VAL A 139 9.70 -0.12 -9.32
N PRO A 140 10.57 -0.70 -10.17
CA PRO A 140 11.99 -0.39 -10.14
C PRO A 140 12.26 1.06 -10.55
N ARG A 141 12.98 1.78 -9.68
CA ARG A 141 13.36 3.18 -9.75
C ARG A 141 14.87 3.34 -9.48
N LEU A 142 15.36 4.55 -9.74
CA LEU A 142 16.76 4.94 -9.52
C LEU A 142 17.11 4.97 -8.03
#